data_AF-A0A962FAE3-F1
#
_entry.id   AF-A0A962FAE3-F1
#
_cell.length_a   1.000
_cell.length_b   1.000
_cell.length_c   1.000
_cell.angle_alpha   90.00
_cell.angle_beta   90.00
_cell.angle_gamma   90.00
#
_symmetry.space_group_name_H-M   'P 1'
#
loop_
_entity.id
_entity.type
_entity.pdbx_description
1 polymer ?
#
loop_
_entity_poly.entity_id
_entity_poly.type
_entity_poly.pdbx_seq_one_letter_code
_entity_poly.pdbx_strand_id
1 'polypeptide(L)' 'MSLEHLLPLIFITIMGLAMLMYVVSDGYDLGVGMLMHRATPEERDVMVDSIGPFWDANETWLVLGVGVLLIA' A
#
# COMPACT_ATOMS: atom_id res chain seq x y z
N MET A 1 -2.79 15.09 -28.40
CA MET A 1 -1.77 14.09 -28.02
C MET A 1 -2.04 12.81 -28.78
N SER A 2 -1.03 12.14 -29.32
CA SER A 2 -1.18 10.79 -29.88
C SER A 2 -1.17 9.73 -28.77
N LEU A 3 -1.63 8.52 -29.08
CA LEU A 3 -1.62 7.38 -28.15
C LEU A 3 -0.21 7.08 -27.61
N GLU A 4 0.81 7.27 -28.42
CA GLU A 4 2.22 7.07 -28.05
C GLU A 4 2.66 7.97 -26.88
N HIS A 5 2.07 9.16 -26.75
CA HIS A 5 2.34 10.07 -25.64
C HIS A 5 1.38 9.83 -24.46
N LEU A 6 0.17 9.36 -24.75
CA LEU A 6 -0.88 9.16 -23.74
C LEU A 6 -0.67 7.88 -22.92
N LEU A 7 -0.23 6.79 -23.55
CA LEU A 7 -0.04 5.50 -22.89
C LEU A 7 0.98 5.59 -21.74
N PRO A 8 2.21 6.13 -21.92
CA PRO A 8 3.16 6.27 -20.81
C PRO A 8 2.62 7.14 -19.67
N LEU A 9 1.88 8.20 -19.99
CA LEU A 9 1.25 9.07 -18.99
C LEU A 9 0.16 8.34 -18.19
N ILE A 10 -0.63 7.48 -18.84
CA ILE A 10 -1.64 6.67 -18.14
C ILE A 10 -0.96 5.67 -17.21
N PHE A 11 0.02 4.91 -17.71
CA PHE A 11 0.70 3.89 -16.91
C PHE A 11 1.45 4.49 -15.72
N ILE A 12 2.17 5.59 -15.90
CA ILE A 12 2.86 6.26 -14.77
C ILE A 12 1.87 6.85 -13.76
N THR A 13 0.71 7.33 -14.21
CA THR A 13 -0.34 7.81 -13.31
C THR A 13 -0.94 6.67 -12.49
N ILE A 14 -1.27 5.54 -13.13
CA ILE A 14 -1.79 4.35 -12.45
C ILE A 14 -0.77 3.81 -11.44
N MET A 15 0.49 3.68 -11.85
CA MET A 15 1.58 3.25 -10.98
C MET A 15 1.78 4.21 -9.81
N GLY A 16 1.80 5.53 -10.07
CA GLY A 16 1.90 6.54 -9.03
C GLY A 16 0.75 6.50 -8.03
N LEU A 17 -0.48 6.30 -8.50
CA LEU A 17 -1.65 6.14 -7.65
C LEU A 17 -1.59 4.86 -6.82
N ALA A 18 -1.19 3.72 -7.41
CA ALA A 18 -1.02 2.47 -6.69
C ALA A 18 0.03 2.59 -5.58
N MET A 19 1.20 3.18 -5.88
CA MET A 19 2.25 3.40 -4.89
C MET A 19 1.84 4.39 -3.80
N LEU A 20 1.11 5.45 -4.15
CA LEU A 20 0.59 6.42 -3.18
C LEU A 20 -0.39 5.74 -2.22
N MET A 21 -1.33 4.95 -2.74
CA MET A 21 -2.28 4.21 -1.92
C MET A 21 -1.55 3.25 -0.99
N TYR A 22 -0.61 2.45 -1.50
CA TYR A 22 0.22 1.56 -0.70
C TYR A 22 0.95 2.29 0.44
N VAL A 23 1.67 3.38 0.14
CA VAL A 23 2.44 4.12 1.15
C VAL A 23 1.54 4.69 2.25
N VAL A 24 0.32 5.13 1.90
CA VAL A 24 -0.61 5.68 2.88
C VAL A 24 -1.30 4.57 3.68
N SER A 25 -1.80 3.53 3.02
CA SER A 25 -2.58 2.46 3.66
C SER A 25 -1.68 1.46 4.37
N ASP A 26 -0.78 0.80 3.66
CA ASP A 26 0.12 -0.19 4.28
C ASP A 26 1.15 0.50 5.20
N GLY A 27 1.49 1.76 4.92
CA GLY A 27 2.38 2.55 5.78
C GLY A 27 1.84 2.75 7.20
N TYR A 28 0.53 2.83 7.41
CA TYR A 28 -0.02 2.87 8.77
C TYR A 28 0.02 1.49 9.44
N ASP A 29 -0.24 0.39 8.71
CA ASP A 29 -0.14 -0.99 9.23
C ASP A 29 1.28 -1.27 9.73
N LEU A 30 2.28 -0.97 8.89
CA LEU A 30 3.69 -1.08 9.24
C LEU A 30 4.07 -0.14 10.40
N GLY A 31 3.48 1.06 10.44
CA GLY A 31 3.62 2.00 11.55
C GLY A 31 3.17 1.42 12.88
N VAL A 32 2.00 0.78 12.91
CA VAL A 32 1.48 0.06 14.08
C VAL A 32 2.43 -1.10 14.44
N GLY A 33 2.83 -1.90 13.46
CA GLY A 33 3.78 -3.01 13.67
C GLY A 33 5.11 -2.56 14.28
N MET A 34 5.66 -1.41 13.84
CA MET A 34 6.89 -0.83 14.40
C MET A 34 6.72 -0.37 15.85
N LEU A 35 5.55 0.13 16.25
CA LEU A 35 5.30 0.59 17.63
C LEU A 35 5.01 -0.56 18.60
N MET A 36 4.60 -1.72 18.09
CA MET A 36 4.12 -2.87 18.87
C MET A 36 5.14 -3.40 19.89
N HIS A 37 6.45 -3.22 19.64
CA HIS A 37 7.49 -3.65 20.57
C HIS A 37 7.49 -2.86 21.89
N ARG A 38 6.84 -1.69 21.94
CA ARG A 38 6.70 -0.84 23.15
C ARG A 38 5.41 -1.09 23.91
N ALA A 39 4.48 -1.87 23.35
CA ALA A 39 3.15 -2.10 23.88
C ALA A 39 3.10 -3.28 24.88
N THR A 40 2.22 -3.20 25.88
CA THR A 40 1.86 -4.32 26.76
C THR A 40 1.12 -5.41 25.97
N PRO A 41 0.99 -6.65 26.50
CA PRO A 41 0.23 -7.70 25.82
C PRO A 41 -1.19 -7.28 25.42
N GLU A 42 -1.91 -6.59 26.31
CA GLU A 42 -3.28 -6.13 26.05
C GLU A 42 -3.32 -5.03 24.99
N GLU A 43 -2.35 -4.12 24.98
CA GLU A 43 -2.23 -3.08 23.96
C GLU A 43 -1.91 -3.68 22.59
N ARG A 44 -1.13 -4.76 22.52
CA ARG A 44 -0.80 -5.44 21.26
C ARG A 44 -2.03 -6.05 20.60
N ASP A 45 -2.92 -6.65 21.38
CA ASP A 45 -4.17 -7.21 20.86
C ASP A 45 -5.02 -6.10 20.23
N VAL A 46 -5.16 -4.95 20.91
CA VAL A 46 -5.86 -3.77 20.36
C VAL A 46 -5.19 -3.23 19.10
N MET A 47 -3.85 -3.20 19.07
CA MET A 47 -3.08 -2.76 17.90
C MET A 47 -3.33 -3.68 16.69
N VAL A 48 -3.33 -5.00 16.88
CA VAL A 48 -3.62 -5.97 15.81
C VAL A 48 -5.07 -5.83 15.34
N ASP A 49 -6.03 -5.73 16.25
CA ASP A 49 -7.45 -5.56 15.91
C ASP A 49 -7.71 -4.26 15.12
N SER A 50 -6.91 -3.22 15.35
CA SER A 50 -7.04 -1.94 14.63
C SER A 50 -6.68 -2.02 13.14
N ILE A 51 -5.86 -3.00 12.74
CA ILE A 51 -5.34 -3.14 11.37
C ILE A 51 -5.83 -4.41 10.65
N GLY A 52 -6.18 -5.45 11.42
CA GLY A 52 -6.49 -6.79 10.92
C GLY A 52 -7.53 -6.86 9.77
N PRO A 53 -8.63 -6.08 9.78
CA PRO A 53 -9.63 -6.14 8.71
C PRO A 53 -9.14 -5.64 7.33
N PHE A 54 -8.06 -4.86 7.27
CA PHE A 54 -7.64 -4.12 6.08
C PHE A 54 -6.23 -4.44 5.60
N TRP A 55 -5.36 -4.95 6.48
CA TRP A 55 -3.94 -5.18 6.19
C TRP A 55 -3.71 -5.98 4.89
N ASP A 56 -4.39 -7.12 4.72
CA ASP A 56 -4.26 -7.96 3.51
C ASP A 56 -4.69 -7.22 2.22
N ALA A 57 -5.69 -6.32 2.32
CA ALA A 57 -6.11 -5.51 1.19
C ALA A 57 -5.09 -4.42 0.85
N ASN A 58 -4.36 -3.91 1.85
CA ASN A 58 -3.38 -2.83 1.66
C ASN A 58 -2.15 -3.31 0.88
N GLU A 59 -1.71 -4.55 1.09
CA GLU A 59 -0.60 -5.17 0.34
C GLU A 59 -0.91 -5.29 -1.17
N THR A 60 -2.19 -5.40 -1.56
CA THR A 60 -2.57 -5.53 -2.98
C THR A 60 -2.19 -4.31 -3.83
N TRP A 61 -2.08 -3.12 -3.23
CA TRP A 61 -1.63 -1.92 -3.94
C TRP A 61 -0.18 -2.03 -4.40
N LEU A 62 0.69 -2.65 -3.60
CA LEU A 62 2.07 -2.92 -3.99
C LEU A 62 2.12 -3.95 -5.12
N VAL A 63 1.34 -5.02 -5.02
CA VAL A 63 1.24 -6.06 -6.06
C VAL A 63 0.78 -5.44 -7.38
N LEU A 64 -0.22 -4.56 -7.36
CA LEU A 64 -0.67 -3.82 -8.54
C LEU A 64 0.44 -2.92 -9.09
N GLY A 65 1.11 -2.15 -8.24
CA GLY A 65 2.21 -1.26 -8.66
C GLY A 65 3.34 -2.01 -9.35
N VAL A 66 3.78 -3.14 -8.78
CA VAL A 66 4.80 -4.01 -9.38
C VAL A 66 4.29 -4.67 -10.66
N GLY A 67 3.04 -5.15 -10.67
CA GLY A 67 2.42 -5.75 -11.85
C GLY A 67 2.38 -4.76 -13.02
N VAL A 68 1.99 -3.51 -12.76
CA VAL A 68 2.00 -2.42 -13.74
C VAL A 68 3.42 -2.13 -14.23
N LEU A 69 4.41 -2.01 -13.33
CA LEU A 69 5.81 -1.76 -13.69
C LEU A 69 6.38 -2.81 -14.65
N LEU A 70 5.97 -4.09 -14.52
CA LEU A 70 6.50 -5.18 -15.34
C LEU A 70 5.85 -5.28 -16.73
N ILE A 71 4.67 -4.70 -16.93
CA ILE A 71 3.92 -4.79 -18.19
C ILE A 71 3.88 -3.48 -18.99
N ALA A 72 4.10 -2.35 -18.32
CA ALA A 72 4.09 -1.01 -18.91
C ALA A 72 5.34 -0.76 -19.78
#